data_AF-A0A433ZZX5-F1
#
_entry.id   AF-A0A433ZZX5-F1
#
_cell.length_a   1.000
_cell.length_b   1.000
_cell.length_c   1.000
_cell.angle_alpha   90.00
_cell.angle_beta   90.00
_cell.angle_gamma   90.00
#
_symmetry.space_group_name_H-M   'P 1'
#
loop_
_entity.id
_entity.type
_entity.pdbx_description
1 polymer ?
#
loop_
_entity_poly.entity_id
_entity_poly.type
_entity_poly.pdbx_seq_one_letter_code
_entity_poly.pdbx_strand_id
1 'polypeptide(L)'
;AMQLKTIDRIERALALYMIVAWRVAHLMRLGRTCPDLDADLFFHPDEIRGAYLLTKKRQPDKPPRLNEVLRLVAQLGGFLGRKSDGEPGVKTIWLGMQRVADMATAMQVLRDDKSWRCV
;
A
#
# COMPACT_ATOMS: atom_id res chain seq x y z
N ALA A 1 -19.13 3.60 9.06
CA ALA A 1 -19.21 2.63 10.17
C ALA A 1 -19.96 1.39 9.68
N MET A 2 -19.42 0.18 9.90
CA MET A 2 -20.02 -1.06 9.41
C MET A 2 -21.18 -1.46 10.34
N GLN A 3 -22.43 -1.33 9.89
CA GLN A 3 -23.60 -1.75 10.66
C GLN A 3 -23.82 -3.26 10.51
N LEU A 4 -23.05 -4.04 11.26
CA LEU A 4 -23.11 -5.51 11.27
C LEU A 4 -24.16 -5.97 12.30
N LYS A 5 -25.44 -5.90 11.93
CA LYS A 5 -26.56 -6.30 12.81
C LYS A 5 -26.75 -7.83 12.91
N THR A 6 -26.06 -8.63 12.09
CA THR A 6 -26.20 -10.11 12.07
C THR A 6 -24.85 -10.80 12.05
N ILE A 7 -24.76 -11.96 12.72
CA ILE A 7 -23.53 -12.76 12.91
C ILE A 7 -22.93 -13.16 11.55
N ASP A 8 -23.73 -13.64 10.60
CA ASP A 8 -23.26 -14.04 9.27
C ASP A 8 -22.52 -12.93 8.52
N ARG A 9 -22.90 -11.65 8.72
CA ARG A 9 -22.22 -10.51 8.10
C ARG A 9 -20.89 -10.22 8.78
N ILE A 10 -20.81 -10.43 10.09
CA ILE A 10 -19.56 -10.32 10.86
C ILE A 10 -18.57 -11.37 10.38
N GLU A 11 -19.00 -12.62 10.20
CA GLU A 11 -18.14 -13.71 9.74
C GLU A 11 -17.53 -13.43 8.36
N ARG A 12 -18.35 -12.96 7.40
CA ARG A 12 -17.86 -12.59 6.06
C ARG A 12 -16.89 -11.42 6.11
N ALA A 13 -17.21 -10.38 6.89
CA ALA A 13 -16.31 -9.24 7.07
C ALA A 13 -14.99 -9.68 7.71
N LEU A 14 -15.04 -10.57 8.71
CA LEU A 14 -13.85 -11.11 9.37
C LEU A 14 -12.98 -11.90 8.39
N ALA A 15 -13.58 -12.73 7.54
CA ALA A 15 -12.85 -13.46 6.50
C ALA A 15 -12.07 -12.51 5.57
N LEU A 16 -12.72 -11.43 5.12
CA LEU A 16 -12.05 -10.40 4.31
C LEU A 16 -10.94 -9.70 5.09
N TYR A 17 -11.20 -9.30 6.33
CA TYR A 17 -10.19 -8.65 7.17
C TYR A 17 -9.00 -9.56 7.47
N MET A 18 -9.18 -10.87 7.61
CA MET A 18 -8.08 -11.82 7.79
C MET A 18 -7.14 -11.86 6.58
N ILE A 19 -7.68 -11.82 5.36
CA ILE A 19 -6.86 -11.80 4.13
C ILE A 19 -6.02 -10.51 4.07
N VAL A 20 -6.64 -9.35 4.33
CA VAL A 20 -5.91 -8.08 4.29
C VAL A 20 -4.90 -8.01 5.45
N ALA A 21 -5.27 -8.45 6.65
CA ALA A 21 -4.37 -8.51 7.79
C ALA A 21 -3.15 -9.41 7.51
N TRP A 22 -3.36 -10.58 6.89
CA TRP A 22 -2.27 -11.46 6.46
C TRP A 22 -1.34 -10.76 5.47
N ARG A 23 -1.88 -10.09 4.45
CA ARG A 23 -1.06 -9.34 3.47
C ARG A 23 -0.19 -8.29 4.16
N VAL A 24 -0.77 -7.49 5.06
CA VAL A 24 -0.03 -6.46 5.80
C VAL A 24 1.04 -7.09 6.70
N ALA A 25 0.71 -8.16 7.43
CA ALA A 25 1.65 -8.85 8.31
C ALA A 25 2.79 -9.52 7.52
N HIS A 26 2.48 -10.08 6.35
CA HIS A 26 3.45 -10.68 5.43
C HIS A 26 4.42 -9.64 4.88
N LEU A 27 3.90 -8.51 4.37
CA LEU A 27 4.73 -7.39 3.89
C LEU A 27 5.62 -6.82 5.00
N MET A 28 5.08 -6.64 6.21
CA MET A 28 5.86 -6.20 7.36
C MET A 28 7.01 -7.16 7.66
N ARG A 29 6.76 -8.47 7.64
CA ARG A 29 7.80 -9.48 7.91
C ARG A 29 8.87 -9.47 6.82
N LEU A 30 8.46 -9.46 5.55
CA LEU A 30 9.39 -9.43 4.41
C LEU A 30 10.23 -8.17 4.37
N GLY A 31 9.66 -7.00 4.69
CA GLY A 31 10.43 -5.76 4.78
C GLY A 31 11.57 -5.81 5.80
N ARG A 32 11.43 -6.66 6.83
CA ARG A 32 12.45 -6.87 7.88
C ARG A 32 13.43 -7.98 7.54
N THR A 33 12.96 -9.10 6.98
CA THR A 33 13.80 -10.29 6.74
C THR A 33 14.47 -10.27 5.37
N CYS A 34 13.84 -9.67 4.37
CA CYS A 34 14.26 -9.67 2.98
C CYS A 34 14.06 -8.27 2.36
N PRO A 35 14.76 -7.24 2.87
CA PRO A 35 14.53 -5.85 2.46
C PRO A 35 14.88 -5.56 0.99
N ASP A 36 15.75 -6.39 0.41
CA ASP A 36 16.36 -6.17 -0.89
C ASP A 36 15.61 -6.82 -2.07
N LEU A 37 14.47 -7.47 -1.81
CA LEU A 37 13.62 -8.01 -2.86
C LEU A 37 13.05 -6.90 -3.75
N ASP A 38 12.73 -7.24 -4.99
CA ASP A 38 12.09 -6.31 -5.92
C ASP A 38 10.66 -5.97 -5.47
N ALA A 39 10.34 -4.67 -5.42
CA ALA A 39 9.00 -4.23 -5.00
C ALA A 39 7.89 -4.67 -5.97
N ASP A 40 8.23 -4.86 -7.25
CA ASP A 40 7.30 -5.27 -8.32
C ASP A 40 6.68 -6.65 -8.07
N LEU A 41 7.32 -7.50 -7.25
CA LEU A 41 6.77 -8.80 -6.86
C LEU A 41 5.57 -8.68 -5.90
N PHE A 42 5.43 -7.54 -5.22
CA PHE A 42 4.47 -7.36 -4.13
C PHE A 42 3.46 -6.24 -4.39
N PHE A 43 3.87 -5.22 -5.14
CA PHE A 43 3.09 -4.03 -5.45
C PHE A 43 2.84 -3.92 -6.94
N HIS A 44 1.63 -3.48 -7.29
CA HIS A 44 1.33 -3.11 -8.67
C HIS A 44 2.14 -1.87 -9.07
N PRO A 45 2.54 -1.70 -10.35
CA PRO A 45 3.29 -0.51 -10.80
C PRO A 45 2.62 0.82 -10.43
N ASP A 46 1.29 0.85 -10.44
CA ASP A 46 0.51 2.02 -10.03
C ASP A 46 0.56 2.27 -8.52
N GLU A 47 0.64 1.22 -7.70
CA GLU A 47 0.83 1.37 -6.26
C GLU A 47 2.21 1.95 -5.95
N ILE A 48 3.25 1.44 -6.63
CA ILE A 48 4.62 1.96 -6.50
C ILE A 48 4.65 3.43 -6.89
N ARG A 49 4.15 3.76 -8.08
CA ARG A 49 4.09 5.15 -8.57
C ARG A 49 3.28 6.04 -7.64
N GLY A 50 2.16 5.54 -7.12
CA GLY A 50 1.30 6.24 -6.19
C GLY A 50 2.01 6.55 -4.88
N ALA A 51 2.80 5.62 -4.34
CA ALA A 51 3.59 5.82 -3.13
C ALA A 51 4.63 6.95 -3.30
N TYR A 52 5.35 6.97 -4.42
CA TYR A 52 6.31 8.05 -4.74
C TYR A 52 5.62 9.40 -4.95
N LEU A 53 4.50 9.42 -5.68
CA LEU A 53 3.75 10.65 -5.96
C LEU A 53 3.20 11.27 -4.68
N LEU A 54 2.55 10.48 -3.82
CA LEU A 54 1.96 10.96 -2.57
C LEU A 54 3.03 11.41 -1.56
N THR A 55 4.21 10.78 -1.57
CA THR A 55 5.35 11.20 -0.73
C THR A 55 6.16 12.34 -1.35
N LYS A 56 5.78 12.84 -2.54
CA LYS A 56 6.47 13.89 -3.29
C LYS A 56 7.95 13.58 -3.56
N LYS A 57 8.28 12.29 -3.76
CA LYS A 57 9.63 11.83 -4.08
C LYS A 57 9.72 11.45 -5.55
N ARG A 58 10.89 11.65 -6.15
CA ARG A 58 11.18 11.17 -7.50
C ARG A 58 11.31 9.65 -7.46
N GLN A 59 10.53 8.97 -8.31
CA GLN A 59 10.68 7.53 -8.51
C GLN A 59 12.04 7.25 -9.18
N PRO A 60 12.81 6.27 -8.68
CA PRO A 60 14.08 5.89 -9.30
C PRO A 60 13.86 5.26 -10.68
N ASP A 61 14.87 5.37 -11.55
CA ASP A 61 14.85 4.76 -12.89
C ASP A 61 15.05 3.23 -12.82
N LYS A 62 15.65 2.74 -11.73
CA LYS A 62 15.77 1.31 -11.44
C LYS A 62 14.57 0.83 -10.62
N PRO A 63 14.17 -0.46 -10.73
CA PRO A 63 13.14 -1.03 -9.87
C PRO A 63 13.47 -0.79 -8.39
N PRO A 64 12.56 -0.20 -7.61
CA PRO A 64 12.81 0.06 -6.20
C PRO A 64 12.76 -1.23 -5.39
N ARG A 65 13.49 -1.26 -4.28
CA ARG A 65 13.47 -2.39 -3.34
C ARG A 65 12.17 -2.39 -2.54
N LEU A 66 11.79 -3.57 -2.07
CA LEU A 66 10.60 -3.80 -1.24
C LEU A 66 10.59 -2.88 -0.02
N ASN A 67 11.71 -2.79 0.70
CA ASN A 67 11.78 -1.97 1.91
C ASN A 67 11.67 -0.46 1.61
N GLU A 68 12.16 -0.01 0.46
CA GLU A 68 12.05 1.40 0.05
C GLU A 68 10.58 1.77 -0.16
N VAL A 69 9.87 0.99 -0.97
CA VAL A 69 8.43 1.22 -1.22
C VAL A 69 7.63 1.04 0.06
N LEU A 70 7.90 0.01 0.87
CA LEU A 70 7.19 -0.25 2.11
C LEU A 70 7.35 0.89 3.12
N ARG A 71 8.53 1.51 3.20
CA ARG A 71 8.77 2.69 4.05
C ARG A 71 8.04 3.92 3.54
N LEU A 72 7.92 4.11 2.23
CA LEU A 72 7.08 5.19 1.65
C LEU A 72 5.60 4.97 1.99
N VAL A 73 5.11 3.75 1.80
CA VAL A 73 3.74 3.36 2.19
C VAL A 73 3.53 3.64 3.67
N ALA A 74 4.44 3.19 4.54
CA ALA A 74 4.34 3.46 5.97
C ALA A 74 4.37 4.97 6.31
N GLN A 75 5.15 5.78 5.59
CA GLN A 75 5.20 7.23 5.75
C GLN A 75 3.82 7.86 5.50
N LEU A 76 3.13 7.39 4.46
CA LEU A 76 1.75 7.79 4.19
C LEU A 76 0.80 7.39 5.31
N GLY A 77 1.08 6.31 6.05
CA GLY A 77 0.32 5.92 7.24
C GLY A 77 0.74 6.59 8.55
N GLY A 78 1.69 7.55 8.52
CA GLY A 78 2.15 8.30 9.69
C GLY A 78 3.49 7.85 10.29
N PHE A 79 4.23 6.98 9.62
CA PHE A 79 5.60 6.65 10.03
C PHE A 79 6.56 7.81 9.69
N LEU A 80 7.31 8.31 10.67
CA LEU A 80 8.19 9.47 10.44
C LEU A 80 9.48 9.08 9.70
N GLY A 81 10.01 7.88 9.94
CA GLY A 81 11.20 7.37 9.24
C GLY A 81 12.51 8.07 9.61
N ARG A 82 12.67 8.49 10.87
CA ARG A 82 13.93 9.01 11.41
C ARG A 82 14.92 7.86 11.62
N LYS A 83 16.23 8.18 11.71
CA LYS A 83 17.31 7.19 11.86
C LYS A 83 17.13 6.20 13.04
N SER A 84 16.44 6.61 14.10
CA SER A 84 16.22 5.79 15.31
C SER A 84 14.79 5.25 15.47
N ASP A 85 13.89 5.50 14.51
CA ASP A 85 12.49 5.05 14.63
C ASP A 85 12.34 3.52 14.42
N GLY A 86 13.38 2.87 13.89
CA GLY A 86 13.38 1.44 13.61
C GLY A 86 12.56 1.07 12.37
N GLU A 87 11.75 0.03 12.51
CA GLU A 87 10.98 -0.59 11.43
C GLU A 87 9.49 -0.18 11.49
N PRO A 88 8.83 0.03 10.34
CA PRO A 88 7.39 0.29 10.30
C PRO A 88 6.54 -0.76 11.04
N GLY A 89 5.43 -0.30 11.61
CA GLY A 89 4.44 -1.14 12.28
C GLY A 89 3.24 -1.49 11.39
N VAL A 90 2.47 -2.51 11.78
CA VAL A 90 1.29 -3.01 11.05
C VAL A 90 0.28 -1.89 10.76
N LYS A 91 0.02 -1.01 11.73
CA LYS A 91 -0.98 0.07 11.60
C LYS A 91 -0.59 1.11 10.55
N THR A 92 0.69 1.53 10.52
CA THR A 92 1.15 2.53 9.55
C THR A 92 1.20 1.93 8.15
N ILE A 93 1.58 0.66 8.02
CA ILE A 93 1.53 -0.04 6.74
C ILE A 93 0.08 -0.15 6.24
N TRP A 94 -0.86 -0.59 7.09
CA TRP A 94 -2.29 -0.68 6.75
C TRP A 94 -2.83 0.65 6.21
N LEU A 95 -2.66 1.74 6.96
CA LEU A 95 -3.18 3.06 6.58
C LEU A 95 -2.51 3.58 5.29
N GLY A 96 -1.21 3.32 5.14
CA GLY A 96 -0.46 3.65 3.94
C GLY A 96 -0.98 2.92 2.71
N MET A 97 -1.23 1.61 2.83
CA MET A 97 -1.71 0.77 1.73
C MET A 97 -3.09 1.22 1.24
N GLN A 98 -3.99 1.61 2.14
CA GLN A 98 -5.28 2.17 1.75
C GLN A 98 -5.12 3.42 0.87
N ARG A 99 -4.26 4.36 1.29
CA ARG A 99 -3.99 5.59 0.51
C ARG A 99 -3.36 5.32 -0.85
N VAL A 100 -2.46 4.34 -0.91
CA VAL A 100 -1.78 3.96 -2.15
C VAL A 100 -2.75 3.25 -3.11
N ALA A 101 -3.63 2.38 -2.60
CA ALA A 101 -4.65 1.72 -3.40
C ALA A 101 -5.65 2.73 -4.00
N ASP A 102 -6.07 3.74 -3.22
CA ASP A 102 -6.94 4.81 -3.70
C ASP A 102 -6.25 5.62 -4.83
N MET A 103 -4.96 5.93 -4.66
CA MET A 103 -4.18 6.64 -5.67
C MET A 103 -3.96 5.80 -6.94
N ALA A 104 -3.68 4.51 -6.80
CA ALA A 104 -3.56 3.60 -7.93
C ALA A 104 -4.87 3.54 -8.73
N THR A 105 -6.00 3.40 -8.03
CA THR A 105 -7.34 3.43 -8.63
C THR A 105 -7.58 4.76 -9.36
N ALA A 106 -7.28 5.90 -8.73
CA ALA A 106 -7.43 7.21 -9.36
C ALA A 106 -6.57 7.36 -10.62
N MET A 107 -5.35 6.83 -10.62
CA MET A 107 -4.48 6.87 -11.80
C MET A 107 -5.00 6.00 -12.94
N GLN A 108 -5.59 4.84 -12.64
CA GLN A 108 -6.22 3.99 -13.64
C GLN A 108 -7.41 4.71 -14.27
N VAL A 109 -8.32 5.24 -13.45
CA VAL A 109 -9.47 6.02 -13.91
C VAL A 109 -9.03 7.22 -14.77
N LEU A 110 -7.99 7.96 -14.39
CA LEU A 110 -7.50 9.11 -15.17
C LEU A 110 -6.83 8.71 -16.49
N ARG A 111 -6.28 7.50 -16.60
CA ARG A 111 -5.77 6.98 -17.88
C ARG A 111 -6.93 6.59 -18.78
N ASP A 112 -7.94 5.94 -18.20
CA ASP A 112 -9.11 5.47 -18.93
C ASP A 112 -10.01 6.65 -19.35
N ASP A 113 -10.11 7.73 -18.57
CA ASP A 113 -10.88 8.94 -18.93
C ASP A 113 -10.33 9.63 -20.19
N LYS A 114 -9.03 9.49 -20.49
CA LYS A 114 -8.47 9.95 -21.77
C LYS A 114 -9.00 9.15 -22.96
N SER A 115 -9.49 7.92 -22.74
CA SER A 115 -10.16 7.12 -23.78
C SER A 115 -11.58 7.59 -24.09
N TRP A 116 -12.24 8.32 -23.17
CA TRP A 116 -13.61 8.84 -23.34
C TRP A 116 -13.68 10.22 -24.02
N ARG A 117 -12.54 10.89 -24.26
CA ARG A 117 -12.48 12.22 -24.91
C ARG A 117 -12.41 12.18 -26.44
N CYS A 118 -12.71 11.04 -27.05
CA CYS A 118 -12.91 10.92 -28.50
C CYS A 118 -14.33 10.43 -28.81
N VAL A 119 -15.33 11.26 -28.56
CA VAL A 119 -16.61 11.27 -29.30
C VAL A 119 -17.12 12.71 -29.41
#